data_AF-A0A962IVB9-F1
#
_entry.id   AF-A0A962IVB9-F1
#
_cell.length_a   1.000
_cell.length_b   1.000
_cell.length_c   1.000
_cell.angle_alpha   90.00
_cell.angle_beta   90.00
_cell.angle_gamma   90.00
#
_symmetry.space_group_name_H-M   'P 1'
#
loop_
_entity.id
_entity.type
_entity.pdbx_description
1 polymer ?
#
loop_
_entity_poly.entity_id
_entity_poly.type
_entity_poly.pdbx_seq_one_letter_code
_entity_poly.pdbx_strand_id
1 'polypeptide(L)'
;MHQSFLTHQNFRYFWWALILLATSIGLYLYHEPQPVANGGTWLGYTLGTIGALLILWLLYLGRRKRDFASNMGTVRGWVSAHVYFGSALIVVATLHTGFQFGYNVHTLAYVLM
;
A
#
# COMPACT_ATOMS: atom_id res chain seq x y z
N MET A 1 -0.90 -23.57 -20.66
CA MET A 1 -0.46 -22.16 -20.58
C MET A 1 -0.49 -21.72 -19.12
N HIS A 2 0.67 -21.43 -18.53
CA HIS A 2 0.74 -20.90 -17.16
C HIS A 2 0.28 -19.44 -17.17
N GLN A 3 -0.85 -19.14 -16.55
CA GLN A 3 -1.22 -17.75 -16.34
C GLN A 3 -0.51 -17.21 -15.10
N SER A 4 0.23 -16.10 -15.25
CA SER A 4 0.93 -15.44 -14.14
C SER A 4 -0.05 -14.88 -13.10
N PHE A 5 0.31 -14.90 -11.82
CA PHE A 5 -0.46 -14.28 -10.74
C PHE A 5 -0.61 -12.77 -10.92
N LEU A 6 0.28 -12.11 -11.67
CA LEU A 6 0.19 -10.68 -11.99
C LEU A 6 -1.02 -10.36 -12.89
N THR A 7 -1.35 -11.24 -13.82
CA THR A 7 -2.48 -11.07 -14.77
C THR A 7 -3.81 -11.55 -14.20
N HIS A 8 -3.95 -11.67 -12.86
CA HIS A 8 -5.17 -12.20 -12.26
C HIS A 8 -6.39 -11.32 -12.61
N GLN A 9 -7.42 -11.95 -13.21
CA GLN A 9 -8.67 -11.29 -13.62
C GLN A 9 -8.46 -9.94 -14.31
N ASN A 10 -7.76 -9.90 -15.45
CA ASN A 10 -7.54 -8.67 -16.24
C ASN A 10 -6.89 -7.51 -15.46
N PHE A 11 -5.90 -7.80 -14.61
CA PHE A 11 -5.14 -6.78 -13.88
C PHE A 11 -6.01 -5.91 -12.94
N ARG A 12 -7.13 -6.44 -12.43
CA ARG A 12 -8.04 -5.69 -11.54
C ARG A 12 -7.33 -4.99 -10.38
N TYR A 13 -6.43 -5.70 -9.69
CA TYR A 13 -5.71 -5.15 -8.54
C TYR A 13 -4.63 -4.12 -8.91
N PHE A 14 -4.06 -4.24 -10.10
CA PHE A 14 -3.17 -3.21 -10.65
C PHE A 14 -3.91 -1.89 -10.83
N TRP A 15 -5.13 -1.92 -11.39
CA TRP A 15 -5.94 -0.71 -11.53
C TRP A 15 -6.28 -0.08 -10.17
N TRP A 16 -6.64 -0.88 -9.18
CA TRP A 16 -6.88 -0.36 -7.82
C TRP A 16 -5.64 0.26 -7.20
N ALA A 17 -4.48 -0.39 -7.32
CA ALA A 17 -3.21 0.15 -6.84
C ALA A 17 -2.84 1.44 -7.58
N LEU A 18 -3.08 1.51 -8.89
CA LEU A 18 -2.81 2.69 -9.71
C LEU A 18 -3.72 3.86 -9.35
N ILE A 19 -5.01 3.62 -9.13
CA ILE A 19 -5.96 4.64 -8.64
C ILE A 19 -5.51 5.16 -7.27
N LEU A 20 -5.13 4.25 -6.37
CA LEU A 20 -4.64 4.63 -5.04
C LEU A 20 -3.38 5.50 -5.13
N LEU A 21 -2.40 5.08 -5.94
CA LEU A 21 -1.18 5.85 -6.19
C LEU A 21 -1.48 7.23 -6.81
N ALA A 22 -2.27 7.26 -7.88
CA ALA A 22 -2.62 8.51 -8.57
C ALA A 22 -3.37 9.47 -7.64
N THR A 23 -4.27 8.94 -6.81
CA THR A 23 -5.03 9.73 -5.83
C THR A 23 -4.11 10.26 -4.74
N SER A 24 -3.23 9.42 -4.17
CA SER A 24 -2.26 9.84 -3.15
C SER A 24 -1.29 10.90 -3.67
N ILE A 25 -0.76 10.71 -4.88
CA ILE A 25 0.15 11.68 -5.53
C ILE A 25 -0.61 12.98 -5.84
N GLY A 26 -1.80 12.89 -6.42
CA GLY A 26 -2.61 14.06 -6.76
C GLY A 26 -2.98 14.89 -5.52
N LEU A 27 -3.39 14.24 -4.44
CA LEU A 27 -3.66 14.90 -3.16
C LEU A 27 -2.39 15.52 -2.57
N TYR A 28 -1.25 14.83 -2.65
CA TYR A 28 0.01 15.36 -2.15
C TYR A 28 0.48 16.59 -2.93
N LEU A 29 0.32 16.60 -4.26
CA LEU A 29 0.65 17.75 -5.11
C LEU A 29 -0.32 18.92 -4.92
N TYR A 30 -1.59 18.64 -4.66
CA TYR A 30 -2.60 19.67 -4.37
C TYR A 30 -2.40 20.29 -2.98
N HIS A 31 -1.88 19.52 -2.04
CA HIS A 31 -1.64 19.99 -0.69
C HIS A 31 -0.29 20.72 -0.62
N GLU A 32 -0.32 22.04 -0.39
CA GLU A 32 0.86 22.85 -0.09
C GLU A 32 1.00 23.02 1.43
N PRO A 33 1.73 22.12 2.13
CA PRO A 33 1.92 22.22 3.57
C PRO A 33 2.90 23.36 3.92
N GLN A 34 2.37 24.45 4.48
CA GLN A 34 3.14 25.51 5.14
C GLN A 34 3.40 25.11 6.61
N PRO A 35 4.64 25.09 7.14
CA PRO A 35 5.92 25.45 6.50
C PRO A 35 6.71 24.25 5.91
N VAL A 36 6.41 23.00 6.29
CA VAL A 36 7.11 21.79 5.80
C VAL A 36 6.14 20.62 5.69
N ALA A 37 6.20 19.86 4.59
CA ALA A 37 5.47 18.61 4.44
C ALA A 37 5.87 17.62 5.54
N ASN A 38 4.93 17.29 6.42
CA ASN A 38 5.14 16.33 7.50
C ASN A 38 3.95 15.36 7.62
N GLY A 39 4.21 14.19 8.21
CA GLY A 39 3.18 13.18 8.46
C GLY A 39 2.14 13.58 9.51
N GLY A 40 2.35 14.70 10.20
CA GLY A 40 1.40 15.27 11.16
C GLY A 40 0.31 16.15 10.53
N THR A 41 0.35 16.38 9.22
CA THR A 41 -0.75 17.05 8.50
C THR A 41 -2.00 16.15 8.45
N TRP A 42 -3.17 16.76 8.22
CA TRP A 42 -4.40 15.99 8.00
C TRP A 42 -4.25 14.97 6.86
N LEU A 43 -3.57 15.38 5.77
CA LEU A 43 -3.22 14.48 4.67
C LEU A 43 -2.31 13.35 5.15
N GLY A 44 -1.27 13.67 5.93
CA GLY A 44 -0.40 12.69 6.57
C GLY A 44 -1.19 11.64 7.36
N TYR A 45 -2.10 12.04 8.24
CA TYR A 45 -2.94 11.11 9.00
C TYR A 45 -3.82 10.21 8.11
N THR A 46 -4.37 10.76 7.02
CA THR A 46 -5.16 9.94 6.08
C THR A 46 -4.29 8.90 5.37
N LEU A 47 -3.12 9.29 4.85
CA LEU A 47 -2.18 8.38 4.21
C LEU A 47 -1.64 7.34 5.19
N GLY A 48 -1.36 7.74 6.43
CA GLY A 48 -0.90 6.84 7.49
C GLY A 48 -1.96 5.82 7.87
N THR A 49 -3.23 6.23 7.97
CA THR A 49 -4.36 5.32 8.25
C THR A 49 -4.55 4.33 7.10
N ILE A 50 -4.52 4.81 5.85
CA ILE A 50 -4.60 3.94 4.66
C ILE A 50 -3.42 2.96 4.65
N GLY A 51 -2.20 3.44 4.91
CA GLY A 51 -1.00 2.61 5.00
C GLY A 51 -1.12 1.52 6.07
N ALA A 52 -1.60 1.86 7.27
CA ALA A 52 -1.83 0.90 8.34
C ALA A 52 -2.85 -0.18 7.95
N LEU A 53 -3.96 0.21 7.32
CA LEU A 53 -4.97 -0.74 6.81
C LEU A 53 -4.39 -1.65 5.71
N LEU A 54 -3.55 -1.10 4.83
CA LEU A 54 -2.85 -1.88 3.81
C LEU A 54 -1.88 -2.88 4.45
N ILE A 55 -1.10 -2.50 5.47
CA ILE A 55 -0.22 -3.44 6.19
C ILE A 55 -1.02 -4.59 6.80
N LEU A 56 -2.15 -4.31 7.46
CA LEU A 56 -3.03 -5.34 8.01
C LEU A 56 -3.55 -6.28 6.90
N TRP A 57 -3.92 -5.72 5.75
CA TRP A 57 -4.31 -6.52 4.58
C TRP A 57 -3.17 -7.41 4.07
N LEU A 58 -1.96 -6.88 3.98
CA LEU A 58 -0.78 -7.62 3.52
C LEU A 58 -0.45 -8.78 4.48
N LEU A 59 -0.49 -8.53 5.80
CA LEU A 59 -0.31 -9.56 6.83
C LEU A 59 -1.40 -10.64 6.77
N TYR A 60 -2.64 -10.25 6.46
CA TYR A 60 -3.77 -11.19 6.37
C TYR A 60 -3.59 -12.26 5.29
N LEU A 61 -2.79 -12.01 4.25
CA LEU A 61 -2.43 -13.04 3.26
C LEU A 61 -1.81 -14.28 3.94
N GLY A 62 -0.99 -14.09 4.97
CA GLY A 62 -0.35 -15.18 5.71
C GLY A 62 -1.37 -16.10 6.38
N ARG A 63 -2.43 -15.55 6.97
CA ARG A 63 -3.55 -16.31 7.52
C ARG A 63 -4.37 -16.95 6.40
N ARG A 64 -4.69 -16.20 5.35
CA ARG A 64 -5.51 -16.67 4.22
C ARG A 64 -4.91 -17.91 3.53
N LYS A 65 -3.58 -18.02 3.46
CA LYS A 65 -2.89 -19.20 2.93
C LYS A 65 -3.11 -20.48 3.76
N ARG A 66 -3.46 -20.36 5.04
CA ARG A 66 -3.70 -21.48 5.96
C ARG A 66 -5.17 -21.90 6.01
N ASP A 67 -6.08 -21.01 5.61
CA ASP A 67 -7.52 -21.27 5.58
C ASP A 67 -7.96 -21.86 4.23
N PHE A 68 -7.72 -23.15 4.01
CA PHE A 68 -8.04 -23.82 2.74
C PHE A 68 -9.54 -23.83 2.39
N ALA A 69 -10.42 -23.71 3.38
CA ALA A 69 -11.88 -23.75 3.21
C ALA A 69 -12.56 -22.38 2.95
N SER A 70 -11.79 -21.29 2.87
CA SER A 70 -12.40 -19.95 2.73
C SER A 70 -12.91 -19.66 1.32
N ASN A 71 -14.12 -19.09 1.23
CA ASN A 71 -14.79 -18.66 -0.01
C ASN A 71 -14.43 -17.23 -0.46
N MET A 72 -13.52 -16.54 0.24
CA MET A 72 -13.16 -15.14 -0.05
C MET A 72 -12.22 -14.99 -1.26
N GLY A 73 -12.48 -15.70 -2.36
CA GLY A 73 -11.66 -15.67 -3.58
C GLY A 73 -10.41 -16.55 -3.52
N THR A 74 -9.73 -16.65 -4.66
CA THR A 74 -8.58 -17.55 -4.86
C THR A 74 -7.29 -17.03 -4.23
N VAL A 75 -6.43 -17.93 -3.72
CA VAL A 75 -5.11 -17.57 -3.19
C VAL A 75 -4.28 -16.79 -4.21
N ARG A 76 -4.40 -17.12 -5.49
CA ARG A 76 -3.74 -16.39 -6.58
C ARG A 76 -4.18 -14.93 -6.69
N GLY A 77 -5.47 -14.65 -6.50
CA GLY A 77 -5.99 -13.28 -6.45
C GLY A 77 -5.48 -12.51 -5.24
N TRP A 78 -5.42 -13.16 -4.07
CA TRP A 78 -4.84 -12.56 -2.87
C TRP A 78 -3.35 -12.24 -3.00
N VAL A 79 -2.56 -13.13 -3.63
CA VAL A 79 -1.15 -12.87 -3.93
C VAL A 79 -0.99 -11.73 -4.92
N SER A 80 -1.82 -11.67 -5.97
CA SER A 80 -1.85 -10.56 -6.93
C SER A 80 -2.11 -9.23 -6.21
N ALA A 81 -3.16 -9.18 -5.39
CA ALA A 81 -3.50 -8.01 -4.58
C ALA A 81 -2.35 -7.61 -3.64
N HIS A 82 -1.72 -8.58 -2.98
CA HIS A 82 -0.61 -8.32 -2.07
C HIS A 82 0.59 -7.70 -2.78
N VAL A 83 0.95 -8.17 -3.98
CA VAL A 83 2.08 -7.58 -4.72
C VAL A 83 1.78 -6.15 -5.16
N TYR A 84 0.59 -5.89 -5.73
CA TYR A 84 0.23 -4.55 -6.21
C TYR A 84 -0.02 -3.55 -5.08
N PHE A 85 -0.65 -3.98 -3.99
CA PHE A 85 -0.84 -3.12 -2.82
C PHE A 85 0.44 -2.93 -2.01
N GLY A 86 1.31 -3.94 -1.96
CA GLY A 86 2.65 -3.83 -1.36
C GLY A 86 3.51 -2.81 -2.09
N SER A 87 3.53 -2.83 -3.43
CA SER A 87 4.26 -1.82 -4.19
C SER A 87 3.68 -0.41 -4.04
N ALA A 88 2.35 -0.28 -3.99
CA ALA A 88 1.70 1.01 -3.74
C ALA A 88 1.98 1.55 -2.33
N LEU A 89 2.04 0.66 -1.32
CA LEU A 89 2.29 1.02 0.07
C LEU A 89 3.63 1.73 0.25
N ILE A 90 4.68 1.32 -0.48
CA ILE A 90 6.00 1.98 -0.42
C ILE A 90 5.85 3.48 -0.75
N VAL A 91 5.17 3.80 -1.85
CA VAL A 91 4.97 5.19 -2.28
C VAL A 91 4.10 5.95 -1.28
N VAL A 92 3.02 5.34 -0.79
CA VAL A 92 2.14 5.96 0.23
C VAL A 92 2.93 6.28 1.50
N ALA A 93 3.81 5.37 1.92
CA ALA A 93 4.67 5.57 3.08
C ALA A 93 5.68 6.71 2.84
N THR A 94 6.28 6.81 1.64
CA THR A 94 7.15 7.93 1.27
C THR A 94 6.42 9.28 1.34
N LEU A 95 5.19 9.34 0.82
CA LEU A 95 4.37 10.55 0.84
C LEU A 95 3.93 10.90 2.25
N HIS A 96 3.58 9.89 3.07
CA HIS A 96 3.21 10.09 4.48
C HIS A 96 4.37 10.69 5.30
N THR A 97 5.60 10.23 5.11
CA THR A 97 6.76 10.79 5.83
C THR A 97 7.19 12.16 5.28
N GLY A 98 6.60 12.63 4.18
CA GLY A 98 6.97 13.90 3.56
C GLY A 98 8.43 13.93 3.12
N PHE A 99 8.99 12.78 2.74
CA PHE A 99 10.42 12.60 2.42
C PHE A 99 11.38 12.86 3.60
N GLN A 100 10.88 12.90 4.83
CA GLN A 100 11.70 13.07 6.02
C GLN A 100 12.18 11.71 6.54
N PHE A 101 13.39 11.32 6.11
CA PHE A 101 14.06 10.11 6.59
C PHE A 101 15.14 10.47 7.62
N GLY A 102 15.26 9.65 8.66
CA GLY A 102 16.24 9.83 9.73
C GLY A 102 16.59 8.51 10.40
N TYR A 103 17.49 8.51 11.39
CA TYR A 103 17.83 7.31 12.14
C TYR A 103 16.76 6.99 13.18
N ASN A 104 15.62 6.46 12.73
CA ASN A 104 14.48 6.12 13.57
C ASN A 104 13.81 4.80 13.14
N VAL A 105 12.93 4.30 14.01
CA VAL A 105 12.17 3.06 13.76
C VAL A 105 11.29 3.16 12.51
N HIS A 106 10.84 4.37 12.13
CA HIS A 106 10.02 4.58 10.93
C HIS A 106 10.83 4.33 9.65
N THR A 107 12.06 4.82 9.59
CA THR A 107 12.96 4.61 8.46
C THR A 107 13.44 3.16 8.40
N LEU A 108 13.69 2.54 9.56
CA LEU A 108 13.95 1.09 9.62
C LEU A 108 12.75 0.28 9.08
N ALA A 109 11.54 0.58 9.54
CA ALA A 109 10.33 -0.09 9.08
C ALA A 109 10.11 0.12 7.57
N TYR A 110 10.40 1.31 7.05
CA TYR A 110 10.34 1.63 5.63
C TYR A 110 11.32 0.79 4.80
N VAL A 111 12.55 0.57 5.29
CA VAL A 111 13.56 -0.28 4.61
C VAL A 111 13.18 -1.76 4.62
N LEU A 112 12.40 -2.21 5.60
CA LEU A 112 11.98 -3.60 5.74
C LEU A 112 10.70 -3.96 4.95
N MET A 113 10.01 -2.98 4.38
CA MET A 113 8.83 -3.18 3.53
C MET A 113 9.22 -3.61 2.11
#